data_AF-R0M4H3-F1
#
_entry.id   AF-R0M4H3-F1
#
_cell.length_a   1.000
_cell.length_b   1.000
_cell.length_c   1.000
_cell.angle_alpha   90.00
_cell.angle_beta   90.00
_cell.angle_gamma   90.00
#
_symmetry.space_group_name_H-M   'P 1'
#
loop_
_entity.id
_entity.type
_entity.pdbx_description
1 polymer ?
#
loop_
_entity_poly.entity_id
_entity_poly.type
_entity_poly.pdbx_seq_one_letter_code
_entity_poly.pdbx_strand_id
1 'polypeptide(L)'
;VSSQQFSALTEVLFRFLTEPKEVERFLTQLSDFATMNKISLGPLKNIVKSILLVPNGALKRNLSSEQVRADFIALGLSEEKASYFAEQWRLNSPTLTRLAVGQTLMINQLIDMEWKFGVTAGSSELEKVGSIFLQVNLL
;
A
#
# COMPACT_ATOMS: atom_id res chain seq x y z
N VAL A 1 -3.30 -2.70 -15.96
CA VAL A 1 -4.02 -1.68 -15.17
C VAL A 1 -4.41 -0.53 -16.10
N SER A 2 -5.69 -0.31 -16.33
CA SER A 2 -6.18 0.83 -17.11
C SER A 2 -5.87 2.15 -16.39
N SER A 3 -5.86 3.28 -17.10
CA SER A 3 -5.67 4.59 -16.48
C SER A 3 -6.73 4.87 -15.41
N GLN A 4 -7.98 4.45 -15.65
CA GLN A 4 -9.07 4.56 -14.67
C GLN A 4 -8.84 3.74 -13.39
N GLN A 5 -8.36 2.50 -13.51
CA GLN A 5 -8.00 1.68 -12.35
C GLN A 5 -6.86 2.31 -11.55
N PHE A 6 -5.88 2.89 -12.24
CA PHE A 6 -4.76 3.57 -11.60
C PHE A 6 -5.22 4.81 -10.84
N SER A 7 -6.08 5.64 -11.47
CA SER A 7 -6.62 6.85 -10.83
C SER A 7 -7.45 6.50 -9.59
N ALA A 8 -8.35 5.52 -9.69
CA ALA A 8 -9.17 5.08 -8.57
C ALA A 8 -8.32 4.52 -7.41
N LEU A 9 -7.29 3.71 -7.71
CA LEU A 9 -6.37 3.23 -6.69
C LEU A 9 -5.60 4.38 -6.04
N THR A 10 -5.12 5.34 -6.85
CA THR A 10 -4.38 6.51 -6.36
C THR A 10 -5.24 7.36 -5.42
N GLU A 11 -6.52 7.55 -5.72
CA GLU A 11 -7.46 8.25 -4.83
C GLU A 11 -7.64 7.54 -3.48
N VAL A 12 -7.82 6.21 -3.50
CA VAL A 12 -7.94 5.40 -2.28
C VAL A 12 -6.66 5.52 -1.43
N LEU A 13 -5.49 5.53 -2.07
CA LEU A 13 -4.20 5.68 -1.38
C LEU A 13 -4.04 7.06 -0.75
N PHE A 14 -4.29 8.14 -1.49
CA PHE A 14 -4.13 9.50 -0.95
C PHE A 14 -5.15 9.80 0.15
N ARG A 15 -6.39 9.31 0.02
CA ARG A 15 -7.40 9.41 1.08
C ARG A 15 -6.92 8.74 2.35
N PHE A 16 -6.35 7.54 2.26
CA PHE A 16 -5.79 6.85 3.42
C PHE A 16 -4.61 7.62 4.03
N LEU A 17 -3.71 8.16 3.21
CA LEU A 17 -2.57 8.95 3.68
C LEU A 17 -3.00 10.23 4.40
N THR A 18 -4.11 10.85 4.00
CA THR A 18 -4.68 12.03 4.67
C THR A 18 -5.54 11.70 5.89
N GLU A 19 -6.13 10.50 5.94
CA GLU A 19 -7.02 10.02 7.01
C GLU A 19 -6.50 8.69 7.61
N PRO A 20 -5.29 8.64 8.19
CA PRO A 20 -4.64 7.38 8.55
C PRO A 20 -5.33 6.60 9.69
N LYS A 21 -6.31 7.19 10.38
CA LYS A 21 -7.11 6.53 11.42
C LYS A 21 -8.18 5.60 10.85
N GLU A 22 -8.51 5.74 9.57
CA GLU A 22 -9.59 5.03 8.88
C GLU A 22 -9.09 3.74 8.20
N VAL A 23 -8.29 2.94 8.92
CA VAL A 23 -7.63 1.73 8.37
C VAL A 23 -8.67 0.70 7.89
N GLU A 24 -9.75 0.48 8.65
CA GLU A 24 -10.82 -0.47 8.29
C GLU A 24 -11.58 -0.05 7.03
N ARG A 25 -11.83 1.25 6.88
CA ARG A 25 -12.46 1.83 5.69
C ARG A 25 -11.55 1.69 4.47
N PHE A 26 -10.24 1.97 4.61
CA PHE A 26 -9.27 1.75 3.55
C PHE A 26 -9.21 0.28 3.12
N LEU A 27 -9.22 -0.64 4.10
CA LEU A 27 -9.27 -2.08 3.90
C LEU A 27 -10.48 -2.53 3.08
N THR A 28 -11.66 -2.04 3.47
CA THR A 28 -12.93 -2.30 2.78
C THR A 28 -12.87 -1.79 1.34
N GLN A 29 -12.46 -0.54 1.14
CA GLN A 29 -12.32 0.05 -0.20
C GLN A 29 -11.34 -0.71 -1.09
N LEU A 30 -10.25 -1.25 -0.50
CA LEU A 30 -9.29 -2.05 -1.24
C LEU A 30 -9.85 -3.43 -1.62
N SER A 31 -10.65 -4.04 -0.74
CA SER A 31 -11.35 -5.29 -1.02
C SER A 31 -12.41 -5.13 -2.11
N ASP A 32 -13.16 -4.02 -2.07
CA ASP A 32 -14.14 -3.68 -3.11
C ASP A 32 -13.46 -3.45 -4.45
N PHE A 33 -12.35 -2.70 -4.46
CA PHE A 33 -11.53 -2.50 -5.66
C PHE A 33 -11.00 -3.82 -6.22
N ALA A 34 -10.52 -4.73 -5.35
CA ALA A 34 -10.06 -6.06 -5.76
C ALA A 34 -11.17 -6.85 -6.45
N THR A 35 -12.36 -6.86 -5.85
CA THR A 35 -13.55 -7.57 -6.35
C THR A 35 -14.03 -6.99 -7.68
N MET A 36 -14.20 -5.67 -7.78
CA MET A 36 -14.65 -4.99 -9.00
C MET A 36 -13.70 -5.20 -10.17
N ASN A 37 -12.40 -5.28 -9.91
CA ASN A 37 -11.37 -5.43 -10.95
C ASN A 37 -10.94 -6.88 -11.16
N LYS A 38 -11.56 -7.85 -10.47
CA LYS A 38 -11.21 -9.28 -10.52
C LYS A 38 -9.74 -9.55 -10.20
N ILE A 39 -9.17 -8.78 -9.28
CA ILE A 39 -7.79 -8.91 -8.79
C ILE A 39 -7.84 -9.60 -7.43
N SER A 40 -6.95 -10.56 -7.20
CA SER A 40 -6.79 -11.15 -5.87
C SER A 40 -6.26 -10.12 -4.86
N LEU A 41 -6.87 -10.05 -3.67
CA LEU A 41 -6.53 -9.08 -2.63
C LEU A 41 -5.08 -9.18 -2.14
N GLY A 42 -4.47 -10.37 -2.11
CA GLY A 42 -3.09 -10.58 -1.67
C GLY A 42 -2.06 -9.81 -2.51
N PRO A 43 -1.94 -10.10 -3.82
CA PRO A 43 -1.11 -9.33 -4.74
C PRO A 43 -1.42 -7.83 -4.76
N LEU A 44 -2.70 -7.45 -4.68
CA LEU A 44 -3.09 -6.04 -4.63
C LEU A 44 -2.53 -5.33 -3.38
N LYS A 45 -2.58 -5.97 -2.20
CA LYS A 45 -1.97 -5.45 -0.97
C LYS A 45 -0.46 -5.24 -1.13
N ASN A 46 0.24 -6.14 -1.83
CA ASN A 46 1.68 -5.98 -2.09
C ASN A 46 1.98 -4.80 -3.01
N ILE A 47 1.16 -4.61 -4.06
CA ILE A 47 1.26 -3.45 -4.95
C ILE A 47 1.01 -2.16 -4.17
N VAL A 48 -0.06 -2.11 -3.37
CA VAL A 48 -0.39 -0.97 -2.51
C VAL A 48 0.75 -0.62 -1.56
N LYS A 49 1.33 -1.61 -0.87
CA LYS A 49 2.50 -1.40 0.00
C LYS A 49 3.64 -0.74 -0.75
N SER A 50 3.95 -1.25 -1.95
CA SER A 50 5.03 -0.72 -2.79
C SER A 50 4.76 0.72 -3.21
N ILE A 51 3.52 1.06 -3.57
CA ILE A 51 3.14 2.42 -3.96
C ILE A 51 3.16 3.37 -2.75
N LEU A 52 2.73 2.94 -1.56
CA LEU A 52 2.75 3.76 -0.34
C LEU A 52 4.17 4.18 0.09
N LEU A 53 5.21 3.44 -0.34
CA LEU A 53 6.60 3.84 -0.12
C LEU A 53 6.96 5.13 -0.88
N VAL A 54 6.29 5.40 -2.01
CA VAL A 54 6.63 6.57 -2.85
C VAL A 54 6.26 7.88 -2.17
N PRO A 55 5.01 8.11 -1.70
CA PRO A 55 4.67 9.29 -0.89
C PRO A 55 5.54 9.46 0.35
N ASN A 56 5.91 8.35 1.02
CA ASN A 56 6.77 8.40 2.21
C ASN A 56 8.19 8.86 1.85
N GLY A 57 8.79 8.28 0.80
CA GLY A 57 10.08 8.70 0.28
C GLY A 57 10.07 10.14 -0.24
N ALA A 58 9.01 10.53 -0.95
CA ALA A 58 8.81 11.86 -1.48
C ALA A 58 8.68 12.90 -0.35
N LEU A 59 7.98 12.58 0.73
CA LEU A 59 7.83 13.46 1.89
C LEU A 59 9.17 13.66 2.61
N LYS A 60 9.90 12.57 2.87
CA LYS A 60 11.21 12.61 3.55
C LYS A 60 12.26 13.41 2.79
N ARG A 61 12.21 13.37 1.46
CA ARG A 61 13.14 14.08 0.58
C ARG A 61 12.61 15.43 0.11
N ASN A 62 11.41 15.83 0.58
CA ASN A 62 10.71 17.05 0.18
C ASN A 62 10.62 17.21 -1.36
N LEU A 63 10.24 16.13 -2.05
CA LEU A 63 10.18 16.10 -3.51
C LEU A 63 9.01 16.95 -4.04
N SER A 64 9.26 17.70 -5.12
CA SER A 64 8.23 18.43 -5.85
C SER A 64 7.35 17.49 -6.71
N SER A 65 6.20 17.97 -7.18
CA SER A 65 5.34 17.24 -8.12
C SER A 65 6.07 16.84 -9.39
N GLU A 66 6.96 17.67 -9.89
CA GLU A 66 7.74 17.43 -11.11
C GLU A 66 8.76 16.31 -10.89
N GLN A 67 9.39 16.26 -9.71
CA GLN A 67 10.31 15.19 -9.35
C GLN A 67 9.58 13.85 -9.17
N VAL A 68 8.43 13.86 -8.49
CA VAL A 68 7.58 12.67 -8.36
C VAL A 68 7.13 12.18 -9.74
N ARG A 69 6.69 13.08 -10.63
CA ARG A 69 6.34 12.73 -12.01
C ARG A 69 7.51 12.05 -12.74
N ALA A 70 8.70 12.64 -12.68
CA ALA A 70 9.89 12.11 -13.32
C ALA A 70 10.26 10.71 -12.81
N ASP A 71 10.18 10.50 -11.49
CA ASP A 71 10.43 9.19 -10.88
C ASP A 71 9.42 8.13 -11.38
N PHE A 72 8.13 8.47 -11.46
CA PHE A 72 7.12 7.54 -11.98
C PHE A 72 7.30 7.21 -13.46
N ILE A 73 7.75 8.16 -14.29
CA ILE A 73 8.10 7.91 -15.69
C ILE A 73 9.33 6.99 -15.76
N ALA A 74 10.36 7.23 -14.94
CA ALA A 74 11.55 6.39 -14.87
C ALA A 74 11.23 4.95 -14.40
N LEU A 75 10.20 4.78 -13.58
CA LEU A 75 9.66 3.48 -13.16
C LEU A 75 8.78 2.81 -14.24
N GLY A 76 8.64 3.41 -15.41
CA GLY A 76 7.95 2.82 -16.57
C GLY A 76 6.45 3.07 -16.60
N LEU A 77 5.92 4.02 -15.83
CA LEU A 77 4.52 4.45 -15.99
C LEU A 77 4.36 5.38 -17.20
N SER A 78 3.17 5.34 -17.79
CA SER A 78 2.81 6.29 -18.85
C SER A 78 2.76 7.71 -18.29
N GLU A 79 3.05 8.69 -19.17
CA GLU A 79 3.00 10.12 -18.88
C GLU A 79 1.68 10.54 -18.22
N GLU A 80 0.54 10.03 -18.72
CA GLU A 80 -0.78 10.26 -18.16
C GLU A 80 -0.88 9.86 -16.67
N LYS A 81 -0.41 8.66 -16.34
CA LYS A 81 -0.48 8.11 -14.96
C LYS A 81 0.49 8.83 -14.03
N ALA A 82 1.70 9.10 -14.52
CA ALA A 82 2.71 9.84 -13.77
C ALA A 82 2.24 11.26 -13.46
N SER A 83 1.67 11.95 -14.45
CA SER A 83 1.09 13.29 -14.29
C SER A 83 -0.09 13.28 -13.32
N TYR A 84 -0.97 12.28 -13.39
CA TYR A 84 -2.09 12.14 -12.45
C TYR A 84 -1.60 11.98 -11.00
N PHE A 85 -0.65 11.07 -10.76
CA PHE A 85 -0.10 10.84 -9.43
C PHE A 85 0.61 12.08 -8.88
N ALA A 86 1.38 12.76 -9.73
CA ALA A 86 2.08 13.99 -9.38
C ALA A 86 1.12 15.13 -9.00
N GLU A 87 -0.02 15.24 -9.67
CA GLU A 87 -1.05 16.23 -9.33
C GLU A 87 -1.70 15.90 -7.98
N GLN A 88 -2.01 14.61 -7.73
CA GLN A 88 -2.48 14.17 -6.41
C GLN A 88 -1.44 14.45 -5.32
N TRP A 89 -0.15 14.24 -5.61
CA TRP A 89 0.94 14.61 -4.70
C TRP A 89 0.98 16.11 -4.42
N ARG A 90 0.87 16.95 -5.46
CA ARG A 90 0.87 18.41 -5.33
C ARG A 90 -0.25 18.90 -4.41
N LEU A 91 -1.45 18.35 -4.57
CA LEU A 91 -2.63 18.72 -3.79
C LEU A 91 -2.54 18.26 -2.32
N ASN A 92 -2.02 17.06 -2.08
CA ASN A 92 -2.04 16.43 -0.76
C ASN A 92 -0.77 16.67 0.05
N SER A 93 0.38 16.92 -0.58
CA SER A 93 1.68 17.07 0.10
C SER A 93 1.70 18.10 1.23
N PRO A 94 1.04 19.27 1.18
CA PRO A 94 1.03 20.20 2.32
C PRO A 94 0.31 19.61 3.54
N THR A 95 -0.78 18.88 3.30
CA THR A 95 -1.52 18.17 4.36
C THR A 95 -0.70 17.01 4.89
N LEU A 96 -0.05 16.23 4.03
CA LEU A 96 0.83 15.12 4.44
C LEU A 96 2.03 15.62 5.23
N THR A 97 2.65 16.75 4.86
CA THR A 97 3.73 17.38 5.63
C THR A 97 3.24 17.81 7.01
N ARG A 98 2.07 18.45 7.10
CA ARG A 98 1.46 18.82 8.39
C ARG A 98 1.15 17.59 9.25
N LEU A 99 0.61 16.53 8.64
CA LEU A 99 0.35 15.27 9.32
C LEU A 99 1.63 14.60 9.78
N ALA A 100 2.69 14.56 8.97
CA ALA A 100 3.98 13.98 9.33
C ALA A 100 4.70 14.78 10.42
N VAL A 101 4.59 16.12 10.42
CA VAL A 101 5.08 16.96 11.53
C VAL A 101 4.26 16.69 12.80
N GLY A 102 2.94 16.50 12.69
CA GLY A 102 2.08 16.07 13.81
C GLY A 102 2.29 14.61 14.24
N GLN A 103 2.78 13.74 13.34
CA GLN A 103 3.01 12.31 13.52
C GLN A 103 4.50 11.95 13.65
N THR A 104 5.42 12.92 13.79
CA THR A 104 6.82 12.63 14.12
C THR A 104 6.96 11.92 15.49
N LEU A 105 5.85 11.80 16.25
CA LEU A 105 5.67 10.96 17.43
C LEU A 105 5.12 9.53 17.18
N MET A 106 4.70 9.14 15.96
CA MET A 106 4.07 7.83 15.68
C MET A 106 4.50 7.15 14.36
N ILE A 107 5.72 7.45 13.86
CA ILE A 107 6.30 6.85 12.64
C ILE A 107 6.42 5.30 12.69
N ASN A 108 6.26 4.67 13.85
CA ASN A 108 6.31 3.21 13.99
C ASN A 108 5.07 2.45 13.45
N GLN A 109 3.94 3.10 13.16
CA GLN A 109 2.68 2.38 12.87
C GLN A 109 2.52 1.90 11.41
N LEU A 110 3.28 2.43 10.44
CA LEU A 110 3.26 1.94 9.05
C LEU A 110 4.03 0.62 8.89
N ILE A 111 5.04 0.40 9.73
CA ILE A 111 5.81 -0.86 9.82
C ILE A 111 5.01 -1.91 10.62
N ASP A 112 4.17 -1.45 11.54
CA ASP A 112 3.34 -2.28 12.42
C ASP A 112 1.89 -2.47 11.93
N MET A 113 1.65 -2.31 10.62
CA MET A 113 0.46 -2.90 10.00
C MET A 113 0.64 -4.42 9.90
N GLU A 114 0.72 -5.10 11.06
CA GLU A 114 0.27 -6.48 11.16
C GLU A 114 -1.19 -6.48 10.77
N TRP A 115 -1.49 -6.94 9.55
CA TRP A 115 -2.84 -7.22 9.12
C TRP A 115 -3.36 -8.39 9.98
N LYS A 116 -3.84 -8.12 11.19
CA LYS A 116 -4.50 -9.12 12.04
C LYS A 116 -5.90 -9.39 11.50
N PHE A 117 -5.97 -10.01 10.32
CA PHE A 117 -7.10 -10.78 9.84
C PHE A 117 -6.52 -11.90 8.97
N GLY A 118 -6.22 -13.03 9.61
CA GLY A 118 -5.74 -14.23 8.92
C GLY A 118 -4.72 -15.11 9.64
N VAL A 119 -4.42 -14.91 10.93
CA VAL A 119 -3.82 -15.97 11.77
C VAL A 119 -4.85 -16.43 12.79
N THR A 120 -5.89 -17.11 12.31
CA THR A 120 -6.59 -18.09 13.15
C THR A 120 -5.96 -19.44 12.85
N ALA A 121 -4.90 -19.78 13.59
CA ALA A 121 -4.55 -21.18 13.76
C ALA A 121 -5.67 -21.82 14.60
N GLY A 122 -6.47 -22.67 13.96
CA GLY A 122 -7.45 -23.54 14.60
C GLY A 122 -7.49 -24.87 13.85
N SER A 123 -6.64 -25.80 14.29
CA SER A 123 -6.66 -27.25 13.99
C SER A 123 -8.09 -27.81 13.98
N SER A 124 -8.53 -28.54 12.94
CA SER A 124 -8.67 -30.02 12.90
C SER A 124 -9.73 -30.30 11.80
N GLU A 125 -9.79 -31.35 11.00
CA GLU A 125 -9.18 -32.70 10.94
C GLU A 125 -9.53 -33.31 9.55
N LEU A 126 -8.74 -34.29 9.09
CA LEU A 126 -8.99 -35.23 7.95
C LEU A 126 -8.96 -34.61 6.52
N GLU A 127 -8.18 -35.08 5.54
CA GLU A 127 -7.63 -36.40 5.27
C GLU A 127 -6.28 -36.36 4.50
N LYS A 128 -5.40 -37.30 4.87
CA LYS A 128 -4.56 -38.15 4.02
C LYS A 128 -3.35 -37.60 3.22
N VAL A 129 -2.20 -38.01 3.79
CA VAL A 129 -1.02 -38.61 3.14
C VAL A 129 0.05 -37.65 2.60
N GLY A 130 1.24 -37.76 3.20
CA GLY A 130 2.50 -37.29 2.60
C GLY A 130 3.46 -36.68 3.60
N SER A 131 3.87 -37.46 4.60
CA SER A 131 4.93 -37.12 5.56
C SER A 131 6.20 -36.58 4.89
N ILE A 132 6.73 -35.46 5.40
CA ILE A 132 8.18 -35.27 5.60
C ILE A 132 8.41 -34.20 6.67
N PHE A 133 8.93 -34.64 7.82
CA PHE A 133 9.65 -33.80 8.77
C PHE A 133 11.15 -33.93 8.45
N LEU A 134 11.89 -32.82 8.49
CA LEU A 134 13.35 -32.86 8.62
C LEU A 134 13.73 -32.12 9.91
N GLN A 135 14.14 -32.90 10.90
CA GLN A 135 14.76 -32.42 12.13
C GLN A 135 16.27 -32.51 11.95
N VAL A 136 16.97 -31.37 12.01
CA VAL A 136 18.43 -31.33 12.00
C VAL A 136 18.91 -31.38 13.45
N ASN A 137 19.54 -32.50 13.83
CA ASN A 137 20.36 -32.57 15.03
C ASN A 137 21.77 -32.11 14.67
N LEU A 138 22.28 -31.10 15.38
CA LEU A 138 23.68 -30.69 15.32
C LEU A 138 24.46 -31.55 16.31
N LEU A 139 25.51 -32.22 15.83
CA LEU A 139 26.57 -32.86 16.64
C LEU A 139 27.56 -31.79 17.11
#